data_AF-A0AAW4P2Q9-F1
#
_entry.id   AF-A0AAW4P2Q9-F1
#
_cell.length_a   1.000
_cell.length_b   1.000
_cell.length_c   1.000
_cell.angle_alpha   90.00
_cell.angle_beta   90.00
_cell.angle_gamma   90.00
#
_symmetry.space_group_name_H-M   'P 1'
#
loop_
_entity.id
_entity.type
_entity.pdbx_description
1 polymer ?
#
loop_
_entity_poly.entity_id
_entity_poly.type
_entity_poly.pdbx_seq_one_letter_code
_entity_poly.pdbx_strand_id
1 'polypeptide(L)'
;MARGSTSKSHQVVSPLLSQHEISCLLQPVAQCISDEYPWVSNDEQAIEKHFKGVCAQVMRLTNTKSRIEWNHYGSGYASFVDAWFYKNTPDFDVKRPLCHGEEHTGLTVLLSRLSPYFVFMESEKNWHAQGGSQALPELEMIDRLETPAVIALSQQVQSELEKCGLVRAYKEQLTSLLPTGIRVPTVLTDRGFTQFDELFHWED
;
A
#
# COMPACT_ATOMS: atom_id res chain seq x y z
N MET A 1 -17.30 -41.98 -23.77
CA MET A 1 -17.34 -40.88 -22.79
C MET A 1 -16.00 -40.84 -22.06
N ALA A 2 -15.15 -39.87 -22.36
CA ALA A 2 -13.89 -39.65 -21.63
C ALA A 2 -13.87 -38.19 -21.20
N ARG A 3 -13.92 -37.95 -19.88
CA ARG A 3 -13.81 -36.62 -19.27
C ARG A 3 -12.34 -36.21 -19.30
N GLY A 4 -12.00 -35.23 -20.13
CA GLY A 4 -10.72 -34.53 -20.05
C GLY A 4 -10.70 -33.68 -18.79
N SER A 5 -9.90 -34.08 -17.81
CA SER A 5 -9.54 -33.27 -16.65
C SER A 5 -8.51 -32.25 -17.11
N THR A 6 -8.92 -30.99 -17.30
CA THR A 6 -7.99 -29.88 -17.47
C THR A 6 -7.44 -29.48 -16.11
N SER A 7 -6.26 -30.00 -15.79
CA SER A 7 -5.40 -29.50 -14.73
C SER A 7 -5.12 -28.01 -14.98
N LYS A 8 -5.63 -27.13 -14.11
CA LYS A 8 -5.20 -25.73 -14.06
C LYS A 8 -3.76 -25.74 -13.53
N SER A 9 -2.79 -25.41 -14.38
CA SER A 9 -1.43 -25.14 -13.90
C SER A 9 -1.50 -23.95 -12.95
N HIS A 10 -1.22 -24.17 -11.67
CA HIS A 10 -0.89 -23.07 -10.76
C HIS A 10 0.40 -22.45 -11.30
N GLN A 11 0.32 -21.27 -11.92
CA GLN A 11 1.50 -20.46 -12.15
C GLN A 11 2.05 -20.12 -10.77
N VAL A 12 3.23 -20.65 -10.45
CA VAL A 12 3.97 -20.25 -9.26
C VAL A 12 4.44 -18.83 -9.50
N VAL A 13 3.79 -17.86 -8.87
CA VAL A 13 4.23 -16.46 -8.88
C VAL A 13 5.49 -16.39 -8.03
N SER A 14 6.57 -15.86 -8.60
CA SER A 14 7.83 -15.68 -7.85
C SER A 14 7.65 -14.59 -6.78
N PRO A 15 8.32 -14.73 -5.61
CA PRO A 15 8.36 -13.68 -4.60
C PRO A 15 8.90 -12.37 -5.20
N LEU A 16 8.38 -11.24 -4.73
CA LEU A 16 8.79 -9.91 -5.20
C LEU A 16 10.25 -9.61 -4.86
N LEU A 17 10.63 -9.87 -3.62
CA LEU A 17 11.93 -9.57 -3.04
C LEU A 17 12.83 -10.80 -3.03
N SER A 18 14.09 -10.57 -3.39
CA SER A 18 15.19 -11.49 -3.17
C SER A 18 15.60 -11.52 -1.69
N GLN A 19 16.35 -12.56 -1.30
CA GLN A 19 16.92 -12.66 0.04
C GLN A 19 17.87 -11.50 0.37
N HIS A 20 18.55 -10.95 -0.64
CA HIS A 20 19.44 -9.81 -0.46
C HIS A 20 18.66 -8.55 -0.10
N GLU A 21 17.58 -8.26 -0.82
CA GLU A 21 16.71 -7.11 -0.55
C GLU A 21 16.07 -7.20 0.84
N ILE A 22 15.55 -8.38 1.22
CA ILE A 22 15.03 -8.62 2.57
C ILE A 22 16.10 -8.33 3.64
N SER A 23 17.35 -8.73 3.39
CA SER A 23 18.44 -8.48 4.34
C SER A 23 18.83 -7.01 4.44
N CYS A 24 18.62 -6.21 3.40
CA CYS A 24 18.87 -4.76 3.40
C CYS A 24 17.78 -3.99 4.15
N LEU A 25 16.52 -4.39 3.99
CA LEU A 25 15.38 -3.76 4.65
C LEU A 25 15.40 -4.00 6.18
N LEU A 26 15.80 -5.21 6.61
CA LEU A 26 15.84 -5.62 8.03
C LEU A 26 17.10 -5.20 8.80
N GLN A 27 17.98 -4.37 8.22
CA GLN A 27 19.14 -3.89 8.96
C GLN A 27 18.72 -2.96 10.12
N PRO A 28 19.52 -2.85 11.20
CA PRO A 28 19.23 -1.93 12.31
C PRO A 28 19.02 -0.47 11.89
N VAL A 29 19.60 -0.09 10.74
CA VAL A 29 19.25 1.12 10.00
C VAL A 29 18.74 0.62 8.65
N ALA A 30 17.43 0.69 8.44
CA ALA A 30 16.82 0.25 7.20
C ALA A 30 17.46 0.94 5.99
N GLN A 31 17.80 0.15 4.97
CA GLN A 31 18.36 0.66 3.73
C GLN A 31 17.36 0.49 2.61
N CYS A 32 17.20 1.55 1.81
CA CYS A 32 16.39 1.47 0.61
C CYS A 32 17.00 0.47 -0.38
N ILE A 33 16.14 -0.27 -1.08
CA ILE A 33 16.54 -1.37 -1.98
C ILE A 33 16.52 -0.99 -3.46
N SER A 34 16.56 0.30 -3.78
CA SER A 34 16.55 0.80 -5.16
C SER A 34 17.69 1.79 -5.40
N ASP A 35 18.36 1.61 -6.53
CA ASP A 35 19.41 2.48 -7.03
C ASP A 35 18.85 3.73 -7.76
N GLU A 36 17.52 3.87 -7.84
CA GLU A 36 16.85 5.00 -8.45
C GLU A 36 16.57 6.13 -7.44
N TYR A 37 16.56 7.38 -7.92
CA TYR A 37 16.13 8.51 -7.10
C TYR A 37 14.62 8.42 -6.81
N PRO A 38 14.14 8.68 -5.58
CA PRO A 38 14.89 9.19 -4.42
C PRO A 38 15.53 8.12 -3.52
N TRP A 39 15.22 6.84 -3.69
CA TRP A 39 15.66 5.76 -2.80
C TRP A 39 17.18 5.60 -2.69
N VAL A 40 17.91 5.86 -3.78
CA VAL A 40 19.39 5.82 -3.79
C VAL A 40 20.04 6.77 -2.77
N SER A 41 19.36 7.84 -2.36
CA SER A 41 19.91 8.76 -1.35
C SER A 41 19.71 8.27 0.08
N ASN A 42 18.86 7.26 0.30
CA ASN A 42 18.42 6.80 1.62
C ASN A 42 17.99 7.95 2.56
N ASP A 43 17.47 9.05 1.97
CA ASP A 43 17.07 10.27 2.67
C ASP A 43 15.56 10.35 2.68
N GLU A 44 14.99 10.14 3.85
CA GLU A 44 13.56 10.17 4.07
C GLU A 44 12.91 11.49 3.65
N GLN A 45 13.57 12.63 3.83
CA GLN A 45 13.01 13.92 3.43
C GLN A 45 12.91 14.04 1.91
N ALA A 46 13.89 13.48 1.19
CA ALA A 46 13.87 13.43 -0.27
C ALA A 46 12.75 12.50 -0.77
N ILE A 47 12.58 11.34 -0.13
CA ILE A 47 11.52 10.36 -0.45
C ILE A 47 10.14 10.96 -0.18
N GLU A 48 9.93 11.59 0.98
CA GLU A 48 8.66 12.23 1.32
C GLU A 48 8.35 13.39 0.36
N LYS A 49 9.35 14.21 0.03
CA LYS A 49 9.18 15.30 -0.94
C LYS A 49 8.78 14.77 -2.32
N HIS A 50 9.39 13.67 -2.76
CA HIS A 50 9.02 12.99 -4.00
C HIS A 50 7.56 12.52 -3.94
N PHE A 51 7.16 11.79 -2.90
CA PHE A 51 5.78 11.32 -2.73
C PHE A 51 4.75 12.45 -2.65
N LYS A 52 5.05 13.56 -1.97
CA LYS A 52 4.18 14.75 -1.98
C LYS A 52 3.94 15.27 -3.39
N GLY A 53 5.00 15.31 -4.22
CA GLY A 53 4.89 15.67 -5.63
C GLY A 53 4.03 14.71 -6.44
N VAL A 54 4.26 13.40 -6.29
CA VAL A 54 3.50 12.33 -6.95
C VAL A 54 2.02 12.40 -6.56
N CYS A 55 1.71 12.45 -5.26
CA CYS A 55 0.34 12.55 -4.77
C CYS A 55 -0.36 13.82 -5.26
N ALA A 56 0.34 14.96 -5.32
CA ALA A 56 -0.20 16.20 -5.89
C ALA A 56 -0.54 16.06 -7.37
N GLN A 57 0.31 15.38 -8.15
CA GLN A 57 0.06 15.09 -9.55
C GLN A 57 -1.15 14.17 -9.73
N VAL A 58 -1.24 13.09 -8.94
CA VAL A 58 -2.37 12.16 -8.93
C VAL A 58 -3.67 12.93 -8.69
N MET A 59 -3.76 13.68 -7.58
CA MET A 59 -4.96 14.46 -7.25
C MET A 59 -5.41 15.38 -8.39
N ARG A 60 -4.46 16.08 -9.01
CA ARG A 60 -4.75 17.01 -10.12
C ARG A 60 -5.30 16.29 -11.35
N LEU A 61 -4.74 15.14 -11.70
CA LEU A 61 -5.09 14.43 -12.94
C LEU A 61 -6.36 13.59 -12.77
N THR A 62 -6.55 12.98 -11.61
CA THR A 62 -7.75 12.17 -11.34
C THR A 62 -8.92 12.99 -10.81
N ASN A 63 -8.71 14.28 -10.50
CA ASN A 63 -9.66 15.16 -9.83
C ASN A 63 -10.21 14.52 -8.55
N THR A 64 -9.31 14.02 -7.71
CA THR A 64 -9.62 13.39 -6.43
C THR A 64 -9.24 14.29 -5.26
N LYS A 65 -9.88 14.05 -4.12
CA LYS A 65 -9.41 14.51 -2.81
C LYS A 65 -8.54 13.42 -2.19
N SER A 66 -7.75 13.78 -1.19
CA SER A 66 -6.92 12.81 -0.46
C SER A 66 -6.89 13.04 1.05
N ARG A 67 -6.66 11.96 1.79
CA ARG A 67 -6.17 12.00 3.18
C ARG A 67 -4.97 11.10 3.28
N ILE A 68 -3.81 11.69 3.55
CA ILE A 68 -2.52 11.00 3.50
C ILE A 68 -1.85 11.08 4.86
N GLU A 69 -1.44 9.93 5.41
CA GLU A 69 -0.68 9.85 6.66
C GLU A 69 0.83 9.95 6.36
N TRP A 70 1.42 11.08 6.72
CA TRP A 70 2.85 11.37 6.49
C TRP A 70 3.72 11.14 7.72
N ASN A 71 3.14 11.15 8.93
CA ASN A 71 3.86 11.23 10.21
C ASN A 71 3.87 9.90 10.96
N HIS A 72 4.01 8.77 10.24
CA HIS A 72 4.18 7.44 10.81
C HIS A 72 3.12 6.99 11.84
N TYR A 73 1.89 7.52 11.75
CA TYR A 73 0.81 7.24 12.71
C TYR A 73 1.13 7.63 14.17
N GLY A 74 2.09 8.53 14.43
CA GLY A 74 2.37 9.03 15.77
C GLY A 74 3.85 8.91 16.17
N SER A 75 4.12 8.26 17.31
CA SER A 75 5.47 8.12 17.89
C SER A 75 6.33 7.03 17.25
N GLY A 76 5.69 6.13 16.52
CA GLY A 76 6.31 5.00 15.87
C GLY A 76 7.01 5.31 14.55
N TYR A 77 7.60 4.28 13.93
CA TYR A 77 8.11 4.34 12.57
C TYR A 77 7.27 3.45 11.64
N ALA A 78 6.62 4.07 10.66
CA ALA A 78 5.97 3.36 9.56
C ALA A 78 6.88 3.40 8.32
N SER A 79 7.22 2.22 7.80
CA SER A 79 8.00 2.05 6.56
C SER A 79 7.23 2.42 5.28
N PHE A 80 6.05 3.03 5.42
CA PHE A 80 5.17 3.39 4.33
C PHE A 80 4.44 4.71 4.55
N VAL A 81 3.83 5.21 3.49
CA VAL A 81 2.84 6.30 3.48
C VAL A 81 1.50 5.71 3.07
N ASP A 82 0.46 5.90 3.91
CA ASP A 82 -0.93 5.56 3.55
C ASP A 82 -1.57 6.77 2.88
N ALA A 83 -1.63 6.71 1.54
CA ALA A 83 -2.25 7.73 0.73
C ALA A 83 -3.63 7.27 0.27
N TRP A 84 -4.69 7.84 0.85
CA TRP A 84 -6.06 7.52 0.49
C TRP A 84 -6.68 8.58 -0.42
N PHE A 85 -7.25 8.16 -1.54
CA PHE A 85 -7.84 9.01 -2.57
C PHE A 85 -9.32 8.68 -2.79
N TYR A 86 -10.15 9.71 -2.92
CA TYR A 86 -11.59 9.56 -3.09
C TYR A 86 -12.20 10.74 -3.87
N LYS A 87 -13.49 10.66 -4.21
CA LYS A 87 -14.25 11.77 -4.80
C LYS A 87 -15.52 12.04 -4.00
N ASN A 88 -15.94 13.31 -3.95
CA ASN A 88 -17.23 13.69 -3.37
C ASN A 88 -18.35 13.49 -4.41
N THR A 89 -18.61 12.24 -4.76
CA THR A 89 -19.65 11.84 -5.70
C THR A 89 -20.35 10.59 -5.17
N PRO A 90 -21.64 10.36 -5.49
CA PRO A 90 -22.39 9.21 -4.97
C PRO A 90 -21.74 7.85 -5.23
N ASP A 91 -20.94 7.73 -6.28
CA ASP A 91 -20.23 6.49 -6.63
C ASP A 91 -19.12 6.10 -5.61
N PHE A 92 -18.78 7.00 -4.69
CA PHE A 92 -17.80 6.80 -3.60
C PHE A 92 -18.48 6.83 -2.23
N ASP A 93 -19.81 6.81 -2.15
CA ASP A 93 -20.51 6.71 -0.87
C ASP A 93 -20.37 5.29 -0.31
N VAL A 94 -20.19 5.18 1.02
CA VAL A 94 -20.14 3.88 1.70
C VAL A 94 -21.48 3.15 1.57
N LYS A 95 -21.43 1.81 1.49
CA LYS A 95 -22.65 0.99 1.34
C LYS A 95 -23.57 1.09 2.58
N ARG A 96 -23.01 1.38 3.75
CA ARG A 96 -23.71 1.43 5.04
C ARG A 96 -23.22 2.61 5.87
N PRO A 97 -23.73 3.82 5.63
CA PRO A 97 -23.28 5.00 6.34
C PRO A 97 -23.62 4.93 7.83
N LEU A 98 -22.70 5.28 8.71
CA LEU A 98 -23.02 5.63 10.09
C LEU A 98 -23.80 6.95 10.07
N CYS A 99 -24.81 7.05 10.93
CA CYS A 99 -25.78 8.16 10.91
C CYS A 99 -25.16 9.58 11.09
N HIS A 100 -23.88 9.69 11.46
CA HIS A 100 -23.21 10.95 11.80
C HIS A 100 -21.77 10.98 11.29
N GLY A 101 -21.50 11.76 10.24
CA GLY A 101 -20.15 11.99 9.69
C GLY A 101 -20.14 12.13 8.17
N GLU A 102 -18.98 12.50 7.62
CA GLU A 102 -18.69 12.24 6.21
C GLU A 102 -18.02 10.87 6.10
N GLU A 103 -18.55 10.02 5.23
CA GLU A 103 -18.06 8.67 5.02
C GLU A 103 -17.97 8.38 3.53
N HIS A 104 -16.78 7.97 3.10
CA HIS A 104 -16.56 7.60 1.71
C HIS A 104 -15.76 6.31 1.64
N THR A 105 -16.04 5.51 0.61
CA THR A 105 -15.08 4.51 0.13
C THR A 105 -14.05 5.20 -0.76
N GLY A 106 -12.84 4.64 -0.83
CA GLY A 106 -11.77 5.20 -1.63
C GLY A 106 -10.64 4.22 -1.86
N LEU A 107 -9.69 4.67 -2.69
CA LEU A 107 -8.49 3.93 -3.00
C LEU A 107 -7.40 4.27 -1.97
N THR A 108 -6.97 3.30 -1.19
CA THR A 108 -5.71 3.39 -0.45
C THR A 108 -4.56 2.94 -1.33
N VAL A 109 -3.51 3.74 -1.36
CA VAL A 109 -2.21 3.44 -1.93
C VAL A 109 -1.21 3.43 -0.78
N LEU A 110 -0.62 2.27 -0.49
CA LEU A 110 0.55 2.24 0.39
C LEU A 110 1.79 2.43 -0.46
N LEU A 111 2.55 3.48 -0.15
CA LEU A 111 3.82 3.80 -0.81
C LEU A 111 4.94 3.38 0.14
N SER A 112 5.80 2.44 -0.27
CA SER A 112 6.93 2.01 0.56
C SER A 112 7.97 3.13 0.63
N ARG A 113 8.40 3.52 1.83
CA ARG A 113 9.48 4.50 2.01
C ARG A 113 10.84 3.91 1.63
N LEU A 114 10.99 2.60 1.69
CA LEU A 114 12.26 1.89 1.49
C LEU A 114 12.42 1.33 0.07
N SER A 115 11.42 1.48 -0.80
CA SER A 115 11.46 0.92 -2.15
C SER A 115 10.49 1.66 -3.10
N PRO A 116 10.62 1.51 -4.43
CA PRO A 116 9.67 2.05 -5.40
C PRO A 116 8.32 1.33 -5.40
N TYR A 117 8.10 0.36 -4.52
CA TYR A 117 6.91 -0.46 -4.54
C TYR A 117 5.70 0.24 -3.91
N PHE A 118 4.54 0.02 -4.52
CA PHE A 118 3.25 0.39 -3.95
C PHE A 118 2.22 -0.72 -4.10
N VAL A 119 1.22 -0.73 -3.23
CA VAL A 119 0.07 -1.64 -3.30
C VAL A 119 -1.25 -0.87 -3.25
N PHE A 120 -2.31 -1.50 -3.75
CA PHE A 120 -3.66 -0.96 -3.70
C PHE A 120 -4.57 -1.74 -2.79
N MET A 121 -5.44 -1.01 -2.10
CA MET A 121 -6.54 -1.53 -1.30
C MET A 121 -7.74 -0.61 -1.44
N GLU A 122 -8.93 -1.15 -1.27
CA GLU A 122 -10.12 -0.33 -1.05
C GLU A 122 -10.33 -0.17 0.45
N SER A 123 -10.57 1.06 0.90
CA SER A 123 -10.89 1.32 2.30
C SER A 123 -11.96 2.40 2.44
N GLU A 124 -12.78 2.23 3.47
CA GLU A 124 -13.73 3.24 3.92
C GLU A 124 -13.05 4.09 4.99
N LYS A 125 -13.13 5.42 4.88
CA LYS A 125 -12.70 6.33 5.94
C LYS A 125 -13.90 7.18 6.37
N ASN A 126 -14.07 7.32 7.69
CA ASN A 126 -15.07 8.18 8.29
C ASN A 126 -14.40 9.31 9.09
N TRP A 127 -15.03 10.48 9.09
CA TRP A 127 -14.60 11.57 9.94
C TRP A 127 -15.75 12.47 10.37
N HIS A 128 -15.59 12.98 11.57
CA HIS A 128 -16.42 14.02 12.15
C HIS A 128 -15.54 15.09 12.80
N ALA A 129 -16.14 16.20 13.25
CA ALA A 129 -15.41 17.33 13.82
C ALA A 129 -14.50 16.95 15.02
N GLN A 130 -14.78 15.83 15.70
CA GLN A 130 -14.06 15.37 16.89
C GLN A 130 -13.02 14.25 16.64
N GLY A 131 -12.81 13.80 15.39
CA GLY A 131 -11.92 12.68 15.08
C GLY A 131 -12.40 11.81 13.91
N GLY A 132 -11.62 10.80 13.55
CA GLY A 132 -11.97 9.81 12.53
C GLY A 132 -11.33 8.47 12.84
N SER A 133 -11.84 7.38 12.25
CA SER A 133 -11.24 6.06 12.37
C SER A 133 -10.62 5.64 11.04
N GLN A 134 -9.51 4.91 11.14
CA GLN A 134 -8.79 4.36 9.99
C GLN A 134 -8.36 2.94 10.36
N ALA A 135 -8.78 1.97 9.54
CA ALA A 135 -8.26 0.61 9.66
C ALA A 135 -6.79 0.59 9.24
N LEU A 136 -5.98 -0.16 9.98
CA LEU A 136 -4.58 -0.39 9.60
C LEU A 136 -4.53 -1.29 8.37
N PRO A 137 -3.49 -1.16 7.53
CA PRO A 137 -3.35 -1.98 6.35
C PRO A 137 -3.02 -3.43 6.70
N GLU A 138 -3.68 -4.37 6.02
CA GLU A 138 -3.45 -5.80 6.16
C GLU A 138 -3.23 -6.45 4.79
N LEU A 139 -2.38 -7.49 4.73
CA LEU A 139 -2.10 -8.27 3.51
C LEU A 139 -3.39 -8.73 2.80
N GLU A 140 -4.42 -9.09 3.57
CA GLU A 140 -5.67 -9.59 3.02
C GLU A 140 -6.45 -8.53 2.25
N MET A 141 -6.23 -7.24 2.51
CA MET A 141 -6.90 -6.12 1.84
C MET A 141 -6.31 -5.82 0.46
N ILE A 142 -5.07 -6.28 0.18
CA ILE A 142 -4.38 -5.99 -1.07
C ILE A 142 -5.16 -6.56 -2.26
N ASP A 143 -5.30 -5.74 -3.29
CA ASP A 143 -6.02 -6.02 -4.53
C ASP A 143 -7.53 -6.33 -4.36
N ARG A 144 -8.08 -6.21 -3.15
CA ARG A 144 -9.52 -6.30 -2.88
C ARG A 144 -10.21 -4.97 -3.18
N LEU A 145 -10.46 -4.71 -4.45
CA LEU A 145 -11.26 -3.58 -4.92
C LEU A 145 -12.64 -4.09 -5.36
N GLU A 146 -13.70 -3.62 -4.71
CA GLU A 146 -15.08 -4.04 -4.97
C GLU A 146 -15.92 -2.97 -5.65
N THR A 147 -15.67 -1.70 -5.33
CA THR A 147 -16.48 -0.58 -5.82
C THR A 147 -16.05 -0.22 -7.24
N PRO A 148 -16.96 -0.23 -8.25
CA PRO A 148 -16.61 0.06 -9.64
C PRO A 148 -15.88 1.39 -9.84
N ALA A 149 -16.25 2.43 -9.08
CA ALA A 149 -15.59 3.74 -9.14
C ALA A 149 -14.17 3.71 -8.56
N VAL A 150 -13.93 2.93 -7.50
CA VAL A 150 -12.59 2.70 -6.93
C VAL A 150 -11.72 1.91 -7.90
N ILE A 151 -12.27 0.89 -8.57
CA ILE A 151 -11.58 0.13 -9.62
C ILE A 151 -11.19 1.05 -10.80
N ALA A 152 -12.11 1.90 -11.26
CA ALA A 152 -11.81 2.86 -12.33
C ALA A 152 -10.79 3.92 -11.90
N LEU A 153 -10.80 4.32 -10.62
CA LEU A 153 -9.81 5.23 -10.07
C LEU A 153 -8.42 4.55 -9.99
N SER A 154 -8.35 3.29 -9.55
CA SER A 154 -7.07 2.58 -9.39
C SER A 154 -6.32 2.44 -10.71
N GLN A 155 -7.03 2.24 -11.82
CA GLN A 155 -6.43 2.22 -13.16
C GLN A 155 -5.77 3.55 -13.53
N GLN A 156 -6.44 4.67 -13.24
CA GLN A 156 -5.89 6.01 -13.50
C GLN A 156 -4.71 6.30 -12.59
N VAL A 157 -4.84 6.01 -11.29
CA VAL A 157 -3.79 6.23 -10.30
C VAL A 157 -2.56 5.40 -10.62
N GLN A 158 -2.71 4.11 -10.96
CA GLN A 158 -1.59 3.24 -11.33
C GLN A 158 -0.78 3.84 -12.49
N SER A 159 -1.46 4.27 -13.55
CA SER A 159 -0.78 4.85 -14.70
C SER A 159 0.04 6.09 -14.33
N GLU A 160 -0.43 6.92 -13.39
CA GLU A 160 0.31 8.10 -12.93
C GLU A 160 1.46 7.76 -11.98
N LEU A 161 1.29 6.76 -11.12
CA LEU A 161 2.37 6.30 -10.23
C LEU A 161 3.51 5.67 -11.03
N GLU A 162 3.18 4.81 -12.01
CA GLU A 162 4.18 4.15 -12.86
C GLU A 162 4.97 5.13 -13.72
N LYS A 163 4.35 6.21 -14.21
CA LYS A 163 5.06 7.31 -14.90
C LYS A 163 6.08 8.02 -14.00
N CYS A 164 5.88 7.96 -12.69
CA CYS A 164 6.78 8.55 -11.71
C CYS A 164 7.91 7.60 -11.26
N GLY A 165 8.01 6.40 -11.85
CA GLY A 165 9.02 5.39 -11.50
C GLY A 165 8.61 4.45 -10.37
N LEU A 166 7.34 4.47 -9.96
CA LEU A 166 6.81 3.54 -8.95
C LEU A 166 6.38 2.23 -9.59
N VAL A 167 6.48 1.13 -8.84
CA VAL A 167 6.19 -0.22 -9.32
C VAL A 167 5.06 -0.83 -8.49
N ARG A 168 3.99 -1.29 -9.15
CA ARG A 168 2.88 -1.96 -8.46
C ARG A 168 3.32 -3.36 -8.02
N ALA A 169 3.23 -3.62 -6.72
CA ALA A 169 3.28 -4.95 -6.14
C ALA A 169 1.86 -5.51 -6.01
N TYR A 170 1.71 -6.81 -6.24
CA TYR A 170 0.46 -7.54 -6.15
C TYR A 170 0.45 -8.49 -4.97
N LYS A 171 -0.74 -8.78 -4.44
CA LYS A 171 -0.91 -9.67 -3.27
C LYS A 171 -0.17 -10.99 -3.45
N GLU A 172 -0.28 -11.62 -4.61
CA GLU A 172 0.33 -12.92 -4.89
C GLU A 172 1.85 -12.91 -4.72
N GLN A 173 2.51 -11.79 -5.02
CA GLN A 173 3.95 -11.64 -4.88
C GLN A 173 4.38 -11.42 -3.42
N LEU A 174 3.47 -10.91 -2.59
CA LEU A 174 3.72 -10.50 -1.21
C LEU A 174 3.35 -11.57 -0.17
N THR A 175 2.52 -12.55 -0.54
CA THR A 175 2.05 -13.62 0.37
C THR A 175 3.12 -14.64 0.78
N SER A 176 4.28 -14.66 0.12
CA SER A 176 5.33 -15.63 0.47
C SER A 176 5.91 -15.31 1.85
N LEU A 177 6.02 -16.36 2.68
CA LEU A 177 6.62 -16.27 4.00
C LEU A 177 8.11 -15.91 3.92
N LEU A 178 8.56 -15.11 4.87
CA LEU A 178 9.97 -14.83 5.07
C LEU A 178 10.69 -16.08 5.63
N PRO A 179 12.00 -16.23 5.37
CA PRO A 179 12.83 -17.26 5.98
C PRO A 179 12.66 -17.34 7.50
N THR A 180 12.66 -18.57 8.03
CA THR A 180 12.50 -18.81 9.47
C THR A 180 13.61 -18.12 10.28
N GLY A 181 13.24 -17.49 11.40
CA GLY A 181 14.17 -16.79 12.29
C GLY A 181 14.30 -15.29 12.02
N ILE A 182 13.73 -14.79 10.92
CA ILE A 182 13.55 -13.36 10.67
C ILE A 182 12.50 -12.80 11.63
N ARG A 183 12.80 -11.63 12.20
CA ARG A 183 11.83 -10.80 12.91
C ARG A 183 11.64 -9.50 12.15
N VAL A 184 10.40 -9.21 11.79
CA VAL A 184 10.02 -7.89 11.32
C VAL A 184 9.64 -7.05 12.53
N PRO A 185 10.17 -5.84 12.69
CA PRO A 185 9.80 -4.95 13.76
C PRO A 185 8.41 -4.36 13.43
N THR A 186 7.35 -5.13 13.72
CA THR A 186 5.99 -4.65 13.43
C THR A 186 4.98 -4.99 14.51
N VAL A 187 4.04 -4.07 14.73
CA VAL A 187 2.82 -4.28 15.55
C VAL A 187 1.63 -4.79 14.74
N LEU A 188 1.77 -4.93 13.40
CA LEU A 188 0.68 -5.36 12.51
C LEU A 188 0.41 -6.86 12.57
N THR A 189 1.42 -7.68 12.88
CA THR A 189 1.30 -9.14 13.04
C THR A 189 2.32 -9.66 14.05
N ASP A 190 2.00 -10.76 14.74
CA ASP A 190 2.87 -11.36 15.75
C ASP A 190 3.57 -12.66 15.28
N ARG A 191 3.14 -13.27 14.17
CA ARG A 191 3.68 -14.55 13.65
C ARG A 191 3.52 -14.70 12.14
N GLY A 192 4.47 -15.42 11.53
CA GLY A 192 4.36 -15.81 10.12
C GLY A 192 4.57 -14.66 9.14
N PHE A 193 5.62 -13.86 9.36
CA PHE A 193 5.96 -12.72 8.51
C PHE A 193 6.05 -13.09 7.04
N THR A 194 5.49 -12.23 6.22
CA THR A 194 5.48 -12.29 4.76
C THR A 194 6.29 -11.13 4.18
N GLN A 195 6.45 -11.11 2.86
CA GLN A 195 7.07 -9.96 2.21
C GLN A 195 6.23 -8.67 2.33
N PHE A 196 4.93 -8.78 2.57
CA PHE A 196 4.13 -7.60 2.90
C PHE A 196 4.59 -6.95 4.20
N ASP A 197 4.75 -7.76 5.25
CA ASP A 197 5.17 -7.26 6.56
C ASP A 197 6.55 -6.61 6.46
N GLU A 198 7.43 -7.16 5.64
CA GLU A 198 8.74 -6.58 5.38
C GLU A 198 8.65 -5.18 4.75
N LEU A 199 7.89 -5.05 3.65
CA LEU A 199 7.80 -3.82 2.88
C LEU A 199 6.93 -2.74 3.53
N PHE A 200 5.98 -3.14 4.37
CA PHE A 200 4.93 -2.30 4.94
C PHE A 200 4.75 -2.58 6.45
N HIS A 201 5.84 -2.52 7.22
CA HIS A 201 5.79 -2.58 8.68
C HIS A 201 5.54 -1.22 9.34
N TRP A 202 4.95 -1.29 10.53
CA TRP A 202 4.87 -0.20 11.49
C TRP A 202 5.40 -0.65 12.86
N GLU A 203 6.39 0.08 13.37
CA GLU A 203 6.95 0.00 14.72
C GLU A 203 6.27 1.04 15.61
N ASP A 204 5.85 0.69 16.83
CA ASP A 204 5.33 1.62 17.84
C ASP A 204 6.36 1.86 18.95
#